data_AF-A0A519C6T4-F1
#
_entry.id   AF-A0A519C6T4-F1
#
_cell.length_a   1.000
_cell.length_b   1.000
_cell.length_c   1.000
_cell.angle_alpha   90.00
_cell.angle_beta   90.00
_cell.angle_gamma   90.00
#
_symmetry.space_group_name_H-M   'P 1'
#
loop_
_entity.id
_entity.type
_entity.pdbx_description
1 polymer ?
#
loop_
_entity_poly.entity_id
_entity_poly.type
_entity_poly.pdbx_seq_one_letter_code
_entity_poly.pdbx_strand_id
1 'polypeptide(L)' 'MSLLDDLDVAILSFVSDFPNSTITSCAKELYNPQDTETLQKKDTMLRHRYKALVSEELLEKSA' A
#
# COMPACT_ATOMS: atom_id res chain seq x y z
N MET A 1 6.36 -16.50 11.03
CA MET A 1 6.70 -15.26 10.32
C MET A 1 5.92 -15.28 9.02
N SER A 2 4.80 -14.58 8.92
CA SER A 2 4.20 -14.37 7.60
C SER A 2 5.02 -13.26 6.93
N LEU A 3 5.46 -13.52 5.71
CA LEU A 3 6.24 -12.58 4.90
C LEU A 3 5.42 -11.34 4.52
N LEU A 4 4.09 -11.46 4.57
CA LEU A 4 3.11 -10.42 4.28
C LEU A 4 2.03 -10.47 5.37
N ASP A 5 1.55 -9.32 5.81
CA ASP A 5 0.34 -9.24 6.63
C ASP A 5 -0.90 -8.86 5.79
N ASP A 6 -2.08 -8.90 6.41
CA ASP A 6 -3.34 -8.60 5.73
C ASP A 6 -3.35 -7.18 5.12
N LEU A 7 -2.61 -6.25 5.72
CA LEU A 7 -2.52 -4.89 5.19
C LEU A 7 -1.63 -4.84 3.95
N ASP A 8 -0.53 -5.58 3.93
CA ASP A 8 0.31 -5.69 2.73
C ASP A 8 -0.46 -6.29 1.56
N VAL A 9 -1.24 -7.35 1.82
CA VAL A 9 -2.12 -7.96 0.83
C VAL A 9 -3.17 -6.95 0.32
N ALA A 10 -3.78 -6.19 1.22
CA ALA A 10 -4.75 -5.17 0.83
C ALA A 10 -4.14 -4.05 -0.03
N ILE A 11 -2.93 -3.59 0.30
CA ILE A 11 -2.19 -2.61 -0.50
C ILE A 11 -1.92 -3.17 -1.90
N LEU A 12 -1.39 -4.39 -1.99
CA LEU A 12 -1.06 -5.03 -3.27
C LEU A 12 -2.32 -5.25 -4.11
N SER A 13 -3.40 -5.77 -3.52
CA SER A 13 -4.68 -5.96 -4.21
C SER A 13 -5.20 -4.64 -4.77
N PHE A 14 -5.20 -3.57 -3.97
CA PHE A 14 -5.69 -2.27 -4.42
C PHE A 14 -4.87 -1.71 -5.59
N VAL A 15 -3.54 -1.82 -5.54
CA VAL A 15 -2.67 -1.35 -6.62
C VAL A 15 -2.84 -2.22 -7.88
N SER A 16 -3.06 -3.53 -7.73
CA SER A 16 -3.35 -4.44 -8.84
C SER A 16 -4.69 -4.16 -9.50
N ASP A 17 -5.74 -3.93 -8.72
CA ASP A 17 -7.09 -3.62 -9.22
C ASP A 17 -7.15 -2.21 -9.84
N PHE A 18 -6.34 -1.28 -9.34
CA PHE A 18 -6.30 0.11 -9.78
C PHE A 18 -4.86 0.58 -10.09
N PRO A 19 -4.25 0.17 -11.22
CA PRO A 19 -2.84 0.40 -11.52
C PRO A 19 -2.45 1.88 -11.70
N ASN A 20 -3.41 2.75 -12.01
CA ASN A 20 -3.20 4.21 -12.12
C ASN A 20 -3.56 4.98 -10.84
N SER A 21 -3.92 4.27 -9.77
CA SER A 21 -4.27 4.88 -8.49
C SER A 21 -3.02 5.26 -7.70
N THR A 22 -3.23 6.08 -6.67
CA THR A 22 -2.17 6.47 -5.74
C THR A 22 -2.35 5.77 -4.41
N ILE A 23 -1.25 5.62 -3.66
CA ILE A 23 -1.31 5.13 -2.27
C ILE A 23 -2.20 6.02 -1.39
N THR A 24 -2.36 7.30 -1.73
CA THR A 24 -3.32 8.19 -1.06
C THR A 24 -4.77 7.78 -1.29
N SER A 25 -5.08 7.29 -2.49
CA SER A 25 -6.41 6.76 -2.81
C SER A 25 -6.66 5.47 -2.03
N CYS A 26 -5.64 4.61 -1.95
CA CYS A 26 -5.65 3.42 -1.10
C CYS A 26 -5.91 3.78 0.38
N ALA A 27 -5.24 4.80 0.91
CA ALA A 27 -5.44 5.28 2.28
C ALA A 27 -6.86 5.79 2.53
N LYS A 28 -7.46 6.48 1.55
CA LYS A 28 -8.84 6.96 1.62
C LYS A 28 -9.82 5.79 1.65
N GLU A 29 -9.63 4.80 0.79
CA GLU A 29 -10.53 3.65 0.69
C GLU A 29 -10.45 2.75 1.94
N LEU A 30 -9.24 2.46 2.42
CA LEU A 30 -9.01 1.57 3.55
C LEU A 30 -9.44 2.15 4.90
N TYR A 31 -9.21 3.45 5.11
CA TYR A 31 -9.35 4.08 6.44
C TYR A 31 -10.44 5.13 6.54
N ASN A 32 -11.03 5.55 5.41
CA ASN A 32 -12.02 6.62 5.32
C ASN A 32 -11.73 7.82 6.27
N PRO A 33 -10.53 8.43 6.18
CA PRO A 33 -10.13 9.48 7.09
C PRO A 33 -11.03 10.71 6.91
N GLN A 34 -11.52 11.27 8.02
CA GLN A 34 -12.39 12.45 8.01
C GLN A 34 -11.61 13.77 8.03
N ASP A 35 -10.32 13.72 8.34
CA ASP A 35 -9.43 14.86 8.47
C ASP A 35 -8.11 14.64 7.72
N THR A 36 -7.44 15.74 7.39
CA THR A 36 -6.20 15.74 6.59
C THR A 36 -5.01 15.17 7.34
N GLU A 37 -4.97 15.30 8.67
CA GLU A 37 -3.87 14.81 9.51
C GLU A 37 -3.87 13.28 9.53
N THR A 38 -5.03 12.68 9.79
CA THR A 38 -5.24 11.23 9.76
C THR A 38 -4.93 10.69 8.37
N LEU A 39 -5.38 11.36 7.31
CA LEU A 39 -5.06 10.97 5.93
C LEU A 39 -3.55 10.97 5.69
N GLN A 40 -2.84 12.03 6.07
CA GLN A 40 -1.39 12.12 5.88
C GLN A 40 -0.63 11.04 6.65
N LYS A 41 -1.05 10.75 7.88
CA LYS A 41 -0.44 9.71 8.71
C LYS A 41 -0.62 8.32 8.10
N LYS A 42 -1.84 8.01 7.64
CA LYS A 42 -2.16 6.73 7.00
C LYS A 42 -1.47 6.60 5.64
N ASP A 43 -1.49 7.64 4.82
CA ASP A 43 -0.80 7.69 3.54
C ASP A 43 0.70 7.44 3.69
N THR A 44 1.36 8.12 4.63
CA THR A 44 2.80 7.94 4.91
C THR A 44 3.11 6.50 5.32
N MET A 45 2.31 5.94 6.22
CA MET A 45 2.45 4.55 6.66
C MET A 45 2.31 3.56 5.50
N LEU A 46 1.24 3.70 4.69
CA LEU A 46 1.01 2.81 3.54
C LEU A 46 2.12 2.95 2.49
N ARG A 47 2.61 4.18 2.22
CA ARG A 47 3.73 4.38 1.29
C ARG A 47 5.00 3.70 1.77
N HIS A 48 5.32 3.79 3.06
CA HIS A 48 6.49 3.13 3.62
C HIS A 48 6.41 1.61 3.42
N ARG A 49 5.25 1.01 3.73
CA ARG A 49 5.00 -0.42 3.52
C ARG A 49 5.06 -0.81 2.05
N TYR A 50 4.36 -0.10 1.18
CA TYR A 50 4.38 -0.36 -0.26
C TYR A 50 5.80 -0.29 -0.83
N LYS A 51 6.60 0.70 -0.40
CA LYS A 51 8.00 0.79 -0.83
C LYS A 51 8.82 -0.41 -0.35
N ALA A 52 8.61 -0.87 0.88
CA ALA A 52 9.26 -2.08 1.39
C ALA A 52 8.87 -3.31 0.55
N LEU A 53 7.58 -3.49 0.27
CA LEU A 53 7.06 -4.59 -0.57
C LEU A 53 7.66 -4.58 -1.99
N VAL A 54 7.77 -3.41 -2.61
CA VAL A 54 8.39 -3.25 -3.93
C VAL A 54 9.90 -3.46 -3.89
N SER A 55 10.57 -3.05 -2.80
CA SER A 55 12.03 -3.16 -2.65
C SER A 55 12.47 -4.56 -2.25
N GLU A 56 11.62 -5.35 -1.57
CA GLU A 56 11.91 -6.75 -1.20
C GLU A 56 11.85 -7.73 -2.39
N GLU A 57 11.71 -7.24 -3.62
CA GLU A 57 11.97 -8.02 -4.84
C GLU A 57 11.20 -9.35 -4.88
N LEU A 58 9.91 -9.33 -4.49
CA LEU A 58 8.92 -10.36 -4.89
C LEU A 58 8.64 -10.37 -6.41
N LEU A 59 9.31 -9.48 -7.15
CA LEU A 59 9.49 -9.52 -8.60
C LEU A 59 10.93 -9.96 -8.87
N GLU A 60 11.22 -11.24 -8.73
CA GLU A 60 12.36 -11.81 -9.45
C GLU A 60 12.19 -11.44 -10.93
N LYS A 61 13.08 -10.59 -11.44
CA LYS A 61 13.39 -10.55 -12.86
C LYS A 61 13.94 -11.92 -13.26
N SER A 62 13.05 -12.86 -13.52
CA SER A 62 13.33 -13.99 -14.40
C SER A 62 13.11 -13.52 -15.84
N ALA A 63 14.12 -12.89 -16.43
CA ALA A 63 14.38 -12.82 -17.89
C ALA A 63 15.69 -12.07 -18.18
#